data_AF-E4Z2W1-F1
#
_entry.id   AF-E4Z2W1-F1
#
_cell.length_a   1.000
_cell.length_b   1.000
_cell.length_c   1.000
_cell.angle_alpha   90.00
_cell.angle_beta   90.00
_cell.angle_gamma   90.00
#
_symmetry.space_group_name_H-M   'P 1'
#
loop_
_entity.id
_entity.type
_entity.pdbx_description
1 polymer ?
#
loop_
_entity_poly.entity_id
_entity_poly.type
_entity_poly.pdbx_seq_one_letter_code
_entity_poly.pdbx_strand_id
1 'polypeptide(L)'
;LREPLSQLVSAFQYFGPRIFSVNGLPNEQSFEKFIYATAPSSGKAAIRDNTHNPMAFDLGLSAMYNYKSEEELADWLVDYCDLVMITEYFDESLILLKDLLSLEFSDIAYLKSNENRNSKKTFHSSDLSEKTKQQAYLLDRVDNALYKKANETFWEKIKLYGFEKMKLEKEAFRFYCAQIDEDDYLMNFSEWESIYFMRNYQKDFFIHKKEE
;
A
#
# COMPACT_ATOMS: atom_id res chain seq x y z
N LEU A 1 -1.60 0.14 -5.17
CA LEU A 1 -1.92 -1.29 -4.95
C LEU A 1 -0.63 -2.11 -4.93
N ARG A 2 -0.68 -3.30 -4.35
CA ARG A 2 0.41 -4.28 -4.26
C ARG A 2 -0.15 -5.67 -4.54
N GLU A 3 0.68 -6.60 -4.97
CA GLU A 3 0.28 -8.00 -5.15
C GLU A 3 -0.34 -8.53 -3.84
N PRO A 4 -1.60 -9.03 -3.85
CA PRO A 4 -2.35 -9.32 -2.63
C PRO A 4 -1.69 -10.33 -1.70
N LEU A 5 -1.07 -11.40 -2.21
CA LEU A 5 -0.40 -12.38 -1.36
C LEU A 5 0.81 -11.76 -0.66
N SER A 6 1.60 -10.95 -1.39
CA SER A 6 2.73 -10.20 -0.86
C SER A 6 2.29 -9.16 0.18
N GLN A 7 1.14 -8.52 -0.04
CA GLN A 7 0.51 -7.63 0.94
C GLN A 7 0.10 -8.38 2.21
N LEU A 8 -0.53 -9.54 2.08
CA LEU A 8 -0.95 -10.36 3.21
C LEU A 8 0.25 -10.92 4.00
N VAL A 9 1.32 -11.33 3.32
CA VAL A 9 2.60 -11.72 3.95
C VAL A 9 3.20 -10.54 4.72
N SER A 10 3.18 -9.35 4.14
CA SER A 10 3.63 -8.12 4.82
C SER A 10 2.80 -7.82 6.07
N ALA A 11 1.48 -7.96 5.97
CA ALA A 11 0.56 -7.79 7.08
C ALA A 11 0.81 -8.84 8.18
N PHE A 12 1.08 -10.10 7.83
CA PHE A 12 1.47 -11.14 8.78
C PHE A 12 2.78 -10.79 9.51
N GLN A 13 3.80 -10.34 8.78
CA GLN A 13 5.07 -9.97 9.39
C GLN A 13 4.95 -8.77 10.33
N TYR A 14 4.11 -7.79 9.96
CA TYR A 14 3.92 -6.56 10.74
C TYR A 14 2.99 -6.78 11.95
N PHE A 15 1.80 -7.36 11.73
CA PHE A 15 0.77 -7.52 12.76
C PHE A 15 0.85 -8.85 13.51
N GLY A 16 1.44 -9.89 12.93
CA GLY A 16 1.53 -11.23 13.50
C GLY A 16 2.04 -11.24 14.94
N PRO A 17 3.25 -10.71 15.22
CA PRO A 17 3.79 -10.69 16.58
C PRO A 17 2.82 -10.08 17.60
N ARG A 18 2.18 -8.95 17.26
CA ARG A 18 1.20 -8.29 18.12
C ARG A 18 -0.05 -9.13 18.33
N ILE A 19 -0.60 -9.71 17.27
CA ILE A 19 -1.83 -10.54 17.33
C ILE A 19 -1.59 -11.82 18.14
N PHE A 20 -0.47 -12.50 17.94
CA PHE A 20 -0.16 -13.75 18.66
C PHE A 20 0.25 -13.51 20.11
N SER A 21 0.90 -12.39 20.43
CA SER A 21 1.21 -12.01 21.81
C SER A 21 -0.05 -11.72 22.64
N VAL A 22 -1.03 -10.99 22.08
CA VAL A 22 -2.29 -10.67 22.80
C VAL A 22 -3.13 -11.92 23.06
N ASN A 23 -3.04 -12.95 22.21
CA ASN A 23 -3.77 -14.21 22.40
C ASN A 23 -2.99 -15.27 23.21
N GLY A 24 -1.85 -14.93 23.81
CA GLY A 24 -1.08 -15.84 24.67
C GLY A 24 -0.37 -16.99 23.95
N LEU A 25 -0.18 -16.90 22.63
CA LEU A 25 0.45 -17.94 21.80
C LEU A 25 1.69 -17.42 21.02
N PRO A 26 2.69 -16.79 21.68
CA PRO A 26 3.82 -16.16 20.99
C PRO A 26 4.70 -17.15 20.21
N ASN A 27 4.64 -18.45 20.54
CA ASN A 27 5.42 -19.52 19.91
C ASN A 27 4.65 -20.29 18.81
N GLU A 28 3.40 -19.91 18.49
CA GLU A 28 2.58 -20.60 17.49
C GLU A 28 2.23 -19.71 16.27
N GLN A 29 3.07 -18.74 15.95
CA GLN A 29 2.84 -17.84 14.81
C GLN A 29 2.90 -18.65 13.51
N SER A 30 1.74 -18.98 12.96
CA SER A 30 1.61 -19.57 11.63
C SER A 30 0.78 -18.66 10.75
N PHE A 31 1.13 -18.60 9.47
CA PHE A 31 0.41 -17.80 8.51
C PHE A 31 -1.03 -18.31 8.32
N GLU A 32 -1.25 -19.62 8.43
CA GLU A 32 -2.59 -20.22 8.41
C GLU A 32 -3.45 -19.77 9.59
N LYS A 33 -2.87 -19.73 10.80
CA LYS A 33 -3.56 -19.22 11.99
C LYS A 33 -3.85 -17.73 11.87
N PHE A 34 -2.96 -16.98 11.25
CA PHE A 34 -3.17 -15.57 10.95
C PHE A 34 -4.34 -15.37 9.98
N ILE A 35 -4.36 -16.06 8.84
CA ILE A 35 -5.48 -16.05 7.88
C ILE A 35 -6.80 -16.38 8.58
N TYR A 36 -6.82 -17.42 9.42
CA TYR A 36 -8.02 -17.80 10.15
C TYR A 36 -8.47 -16.73 11.15
N ALA A 37 -7.53 -16.10 11.86
CA ALA A 37 -7.82 -15.05 12.82
C ALA A 37 -8.32 -13.75 12.18
N THR A 38 -7.94 -13.47 10.93
CA THR A 38 -8.29 -12.26 10.19
C THR A 38 -9.54 -12.43 9.30
N ALA A 39 -9.99 -13.67 9.11
CA ALA A 39 -11.17 -13.97 8.31
C ALA A 39 -12.43 -13.26 8.84
N PRO A 40 -13.37 -12.85 7.97
CA PRO A 40 -14.62 -12.20 8.37
C PRO A 40 -15.43 -12.99 9.43
N SER A 41 -15.29 -14.31 9.44
CA SER A 41 -15.94 -15.23 10.38
C SER A 41 -15.36 -15.23 11.81
N SER A 42 -14.23 -14.56 12.07
CA SER A 42 -13.54 -14.59 13.37
C SER A 42 -14.11 -13.65 14.43
N GLY A 43 -14.98 -12.70 14.04
CA GLY A 43 -15.64 -11.75 14.95
C GLY A 43 -14.75 -10.63 15.51
N LYS A 44 -13.48 -10.51 15.09
CA LYS A 44 -12.52 -9.48 15.57
C LYS A 44 -12.37 -8.32 14.57
N ALA A 45 -13.35 -7.41 14.56
CA ALA A 45 -13.44 -6.30 13.60
C ALA A 45 -12.17 -5.44 13.47
N ALA A 46 -11.50 -5.09 14.58
CA ALA A 46 -10.33 -4.21 14.56
C ALA A 46 -9.06 -4.82 13.90
N ILE A 47 -9.01 -6.15 13.75
CA ILE A 47 -7.91 -6.82 13.04
C ILE A 47 -8.25 -6.96 11.56
N ARG A 48 -9.53 -7.19 11.24
CA ARG A 48 -10.07 -7.45 9.90
C ARG A 48 -9.80 -6.31 8.92
N ASP A 49 -9.95 -5.07 9.36
CA ASP A 49 -9.92 -3.91 8.46
C ASP A 49 -8.53 -3.68 7.83
N ASN A 50 -7.45 -4.16 8.48
CA ASN A 50 -6.07 -4.07 7.97
C ASN A 50 -5.55 -5.39 7.37
N THR A 51 -6.37 -6.44 7.29
CA THR A 51 -5.90 -7.79 6.96
C THR A 51 -6.79 -8.58 6.02
N HIS A 52 -8.02 -8.11 5.75
CA HIS A 52 -8.93 -8.70 4.77
C HIS A 52 -9.30 -7.65 3.73
N ASN A 53 -8.94 -7.88 2.47
CA ASN A 53 -9.02 -6.88 1.40
C ASN A 53 -8.53 -5.48 1.84
N PRO A 54 -7.32 -5.37 2.45
CA PRO A 54 -6.85 -4.11 3.02
C PRO A 54 -6.77 -2.99 1.98
N MET A 55 -6.42 -3.28 0.73
CA MET A 55 -6.34 -2.23 -0.29
C MET A 55 -7.73 -1.72 -0.68
N ALA A 56 -8.71 -2.61 -0.83
CA ALA A 56 -10.11 -2.22 -1.03
C ALA A 56 -10.63 -1.40 0.16
N PHE A 57 -10.25 -1.76 1.39
CA PHE A 57 -10.58 -1.00 2.58
C PHE A 57 -10.00 0.42 2.54
N ASP A 58 -8.71 0.56 2.25
CA ASP A 58 -8.02 1.86 2.14
C ASP A 58 -8.64 2.75 1.05
N LEU A 59 -9.17 2.15 -0.01
CA LEU A 59 -9.88 2.82 -1.11
C LEU A 59 -11.35 3.11 -0.79
N GLY A 60 -11.82 2.83 0.43
CA GLY A 60 -13.19 3.10 0.87
C GLY A 60 -14.24 2.13 0.29
N LEU A 61 -13.83 1.01 -0.29
CA LEU A 61 -14.74 0.03 -0.91
C LEU A 61 -15.45 -0.88 0.09
N SER A 62 -15.09 -0.81 1.38
CA SER A 62 -15.73 -1.58 2.45
C SER A 62 -17.22 -1.27 2.65
N ALA A 63 -17.68 -0.10 2.20
CA ALA A 63 -19.10 0.27 2.17
C ALA A 63 -19.78 -0.04 0.82
N MET A 64 -19.03 -0.52 -0.18
CA MET A 64 -19.46 -0.62 -1.57
C MET A 64 -19.75 -2.06 -2.03
N TYR A 65 -20.07 -2.99 -1.12
CA TYR A 65 -20.45 -4.37 -1.48
C TYR A 65 -21.80 -4.52 -2.24
N ASN A 66 -22.30 -3.45 -2.87
CA ASN A 66 -23.52 -3.44 -3.68
C ASN A 66 -23.29 -3.81 -5.16
N TYR A 67 -22.06 -4.12 -5.59
CA TYR A 67 -21.75 -4.61 -6.93
C TYR A 67 -22.08 -6.10 -7.09
N LYS A 68 -22.32 -6.57 -8.33
CA LYS A 68 -22.72 -7.95 -8.57
C LYS A 68 -21.55 -8.94 -8.47
N SER A 69 -20.32 -8.48 -8.69
CA SER A 69 -19.09 -9.27 -8.51
C SER A 69 -17.88 -8.40 -8.14
N GLU A 70 -16.81 -9.03 -7.69
CA GLU A 70 -15.53 -8.38 -7.39
C GLU A 70 -14.88 -7.76 -8.64
N GLU A 71 -15.07 -8.37 -9.81
CA GLU A 71 -14.57 -7.86 -11.09
C GLU A 71 -15.27 -6.57 -11.52
N GLU A 72 -16.59 -6.48 -11.38
CA GLU A 72 -17.34 -5.26 -11.72
C GLU A 72 -16.91 -4.08 -10.82
N LEU A 73 -16.70 -4.35 -9.54
CA LEU A 73 -16.16 -3.36 -8.60
C LEU A 73 -14.75 -2.92 -8.98
N ALA A 74 -13.89 -3.88 -9.35
CA ALA A 74 -12.52 -3.61 -9.76
C ALA A 74 -12.45 -2.79 -11.06
N ASP A 75 -13.27 -3.13 -12.06
CA ASP A 75 -13.41 -2.39 -13.30
C ASP A 75 -13.83 -0.95 -13.01
N TRP A 76 -14.90 -0.75 -12.23
CA TRP A 76 -15.40 0.57 -11.89
C TRP A 76 -14.33 1.46 -11.21
N LEU A 77 -13.62 0.92 -10.22
CA LEU A 77 -12.60 1.71 -9.49
C LEU A 77 -11.43 2.05 -10.41
N VAL A 78 -10.91 1.07 -11.15
CA VAL A 78 -9.75 1.28 -12.01
C VAL A 78 -10.09 2.27 -13.13
N ASP A 79 -11.31 2.22 -13.68
CA ASP A 79 -11.77 3.17 -14.69
C ASP A 79 -12.05 4.57 -14.12
N TYR A 80 -12.40 4.67 -12.83
CA TYR A 80 -12.58 5.95 -12.13
C TYR A 80 -11.25 6.67 -11.89
N CYS A 81 -10.14 5.95 -11.76
CA CYS A 81 -8.82 6.52 -11.51
C CYS A 81 -8.05 6.78 -12.81
N ASP A 82 -7.52 8.01 -12.97
CA ASP A 82 -6.61 8.32 -14.08
C ASP A 82 -5.32 7.47 -14.04
N LEU A 83 -4.88 7.08 -12.85
CA LEU A 83 -3.75 6.20 -12.63
C LEU A 83 -3.91 5.44 -11.31
N VAL A 84 -3.77 4.11 -11.37
CA VAL A 84 -3.59 3.26 -10.19
C VAL A 84 -2.13 2.82 -10.13
N MET A 85 -1.41 3.28 -9.10
CA MET A 85 0.00 2.95 -8.92
C MET A 85 0.19 1.53 -8.37
N ILE A 86 1.27 0.86 -8.79
CA ILE A 86 1.60 -0.51 -8.37
C ILE A 86 2.95 -0.53 -7.67
N THR A 87 2.99 -1.05 -6.44
CA THR A 87 4.19 -1.07 -5.58
C THR A 87 5.36 -1.84 -6.21
N GLU A 88 5.08 -2.93 -6.93
CA GLU A 88 6.08 -3.71 -7.66
C GLU A 88 6.77 -2.91 -8.78
N TYR A 89 6.08 -1.88 -9.29
CA TYR A 89 6.55 -0.97 -10.34
C TYR A 89 6.50 0.47 -9.85
N PHE A 90 6.92 0.71 -8.60
CA PHE A 90 6.75 2.00 -7.93
C PHE A 90 7.44 3.16 -8.68
N ASP A 91 8.67 2.94 -9.16
CA ASP A 91 9.41 3.96 -9.94
C ASP A 91 8.65 4.32 -11.23
N GLU A 92 8.22 3.31 -12.00
CA GLU A 92 7.43 3.51 -13.21
C GLU A 92 6.08 4.19 -12.92
N SER A 93 5.45 3.83 -11.80
CA SER A 93 4.20 4.44 -11.35
C SER A 93 4.38 5.93 -11.05
N LEU A 94 5.49 6.32 -10.40
CA LEU A 94 5.81 7.72 -10.15
C LEU A 94 6.10 8.48 -11.45
N ILE A 95 6.76 7.86 -12.42
CA ILE A 95 7.01 8.48 -13.73
C ILE A 95 5.72 8.72 -14.50
N LEU A 96 4.79 7.75 -14.48
CA LEU A 96 3.45 7.95 -15.06
C LEU A 96 2.69 9.07 -14.33
N LEU A 97 2.77 9.13 -13.00
CA LEU A 97 2.13 10.20 -12.21
C LEU A 97 2.73 11.58 -12.54
N LYS A 98 4.06 11.64 -12.68
CA LYS A 98 4.78 12.85 -13.07
C LYS A 98 4.29 13.38 -14.41
N ASP A 99 4.21 12.53 -15.42
CA ASP A 99 3.73 12.91 -16.75
C ASP A 99 2.26 13.35 -16.72
N LEU A 100 1.40 12.59 -16.02
CA LEU A 100 -0.02 12.88 -15.86
C LEU A 100 -0.29 14.26 -15.24
N LEU A 101 0.49 14.64 -14.23
CA LEU A 101 0.32 15.89 -13.48
C LEU A 101 1.27 17.01 -13.92
N SER A 102 2.07 16.78 -14.98
CA SER A 102 3.10 17.72 -15.45
C SER A 102 4.07 18.16 -14.35
N LEU A 103 4.54 17.19 -13.55
CA LEU A 103 5.50 17.41 -12.46
C LEU A 103 6.95 17.23 -12.92
N GLU A 104 7.87 17.62 -12.03
CA GLU A 104 9.31 17.43 -12.16
C GLU A 104 9.82 16.29 -11.26
N PHE A 105 11.06 15.83 -11.47
CA PHE A 105 11.65 14.78 -10.63
C PHE A 105 11.77 15.16 -9.16
N SER A 106 11.95 16.46 -8.87
CA SER A 106 11.95 16.97 -7.50
C SER A 106 10.63 16.73 -6.77
N ASP A 107 9.50 16.70 -7.48
CA ASP A 107 8.17 16.59 -6.88
C ASP A 107 7.81 15.14 -6.55
N ILE A 108 8.39 14.19 -7.29
CA ILE A 108 8.15 12.74 -7.11
C ILE A 108 9.32 11.99 -6.46
N ALA A 109 10.39 12.72 -6.13
CA ALA A 109 11.56 12.17 -5.48
C ALA A 109 11.23 11.62 -4.09
N TYR A 110 11.83 10.47 -3.77
CA TYR A 110 11.60 9.80 -2.50
C TYR A 110 12.89 9.18 -1.96
N LEU A 111 12.99 9.13 -0.64
CA LEU A 111 13.97 8.31 0.04
C LEU A 111 13.42 6.91 0.27
N LYS A 112 14.22 5.89 -0.02
CA LYS A 112 13.89 4.50 0.28
C LYS A 112 13.98 4.24 1.78
N SER A 113 12.91 4.57 2.50
CA SER A 113 12.67 4.11 3.85
C SER A 113 11.65 2.96 3.82
N ASN A 114 11.76 1.99 4.73
CA ASN A 114 11.03 0.71 4.78
C ASN A 114 11.63 -0.50 4.03
N GLU A 115 12.90 -0.46 3.61
CA GLU A 115 13.61 -1.73 3.48
C GLU A 115 13.71 -2.33 4.87
N ASN A 116 13.17 -3.54 5.05
CA ASN A 116 13.10 -4.24 6.32
C ASN A 116 14.51 -4.74 6.72
N ARG A 117 15.48 -3.81 6.88
CA ARG A 117 16.91 -4.06 7.13
C ARG A 117 17.14 -4.83 8.44
N ASN A 118 16.14 -4.86 9.33
CA ASN A 118 16.18 -5.51 10.63
C ASN A 118 15.32 -6.79 10.75
N SER A 119 14.57 -7.20 9.72
CA SER A 119 13.75 -8.42 9.82
C SER A 119 14.59 -9.67 9.53
N LYS A 120 15.33 -10.15 10.54
CA LYS A 120 15.99 -11.47 10.56
C LYS A 120 15.02 -12.68 10.53
N LYS A 121 13.80 -12.50 10.01
CA LYS A 121 12.76 -13.53 9.85
C LYS A 121 12.05 -13.31 8.51
N THR A 122 12.71 -13.67 7.44
CA THR A 122 12.20 -13.53 6.07
C THR A 122 11.24 -14.67 5.77
N PHE A 123 10.00 -14.55 6.28
CA PHE A 123 8.89 -15.39 5.83
C PHE A 123 8.42 -14.88 4.47
N HIS A 124 8.60 -15.65 3.41
CA HIS A 124 8.26 -15.24 2.05
C HIS A 124 7.02 -15.96 1.52
N SER A 125 6.37 -15.38 0.52
CA SER A 125 5.26 -16.04 -0.19
C SER A 125 5.68 -17.35 -0.87
N SER A 126 6.97 -17.53 -1.17
CA SER A 126 7.55 -18.79 -1.66
C SER A 126 7.49 -19.93 -0.64
N ASP A 127 7.44 -19.60 0.65
CA ASP A 127 7.46 -20.59 1.73
C ASP A 127 6.07 -21.17 2.00
N LEU A 128 5.03 -20.63 1.35
CA LEU A 128 3.65 -21.03 1.51
C LEU A 128 3.31 -22.25 0.67
N SER A 129 2.58 -23.19 1.28
CA SER A 129 1.97 -24.29 0.55
C SER A 129 0.93 -23.78 -0.45
N GLU A 130 0.69 -24.52 -1.53
CA GLU A 130 -0.32 -24.15 -2.53
C GLU A 130 -1.72 -24.04 -1.92
N LYS A 131 -2.05 -24.92 -0.96
CA LYS A 131 -3.29 -24.85 -0.20
C LYS A 131 -3.41 -23.52 0.56
N THR A 132 -2.32 -23.08 1.19
CA THR A 132 -2.29 -21.82 1.94
C THR A 132 -2.44 -20.61 1.01
N LYS A 133 -1.81 -20.64 -0.17
CA LYS A 133 -1.97 -19.60 -1.20
C LYS A 133 -3.41 -19.49 -1.70
N GLN A 134 -4.07 -20.63 -1.93
CA GLN A 134 -5.49 -20.65 -2.31
C GLN A 134 -6.38 -20.07 -1.21
N GLN A 135 -6.09 -20.35 0.06
CA GLN A 135 -6.82 -19.74 1.18
C GLN A 135 -6.61 -18.23 1.26
N ALA A 136 -5.38 -17.75 1.07
CA ALA A 136 -5.08 -16.33 0.99
C ALA A 136 -5.83 -15.64 -0.16
N TYR A 137 -5.85 -16.28 -1.34
CA TYR A 137 -6.62 -15.79 -2.49
C TYR A 137 -8.12 -15.66 -2.19
N LEU A 138 -8.70 -16.67 -1.53
CA LEU A 138 -10.11 -16.64 -1.13
C LEU A 138 -10.41 -15.59 -0.05
N LEU A 139 -9.42 -15.28 0.80
CA LEU A 139 -9.54 -14.21 1.79
C LEU A 139 -9.57 -12.84 1.08
N ASP A 140 -8.67 -12.60 0.13
CA ASP A 140 -8.49 -11.28 -0.47
C ASP A 140 -9.07 -11.17 -1.88
N ARG A 141 -10.26 -11.74 -2.12
CA ARG A 141 -10.86 -11.82 -3.47
C ARG A 141 -11.03 -10.47 -4.16
N VAL A 142 -11.43 -9.44 -3.42
CA VAL A 142 -11.64 -8.09 -3.98
C VAL A 142 -10.29 -7.48 -4.36
N ASP A 143 -9.30 -7.57 -3.46
CA ASP A 143 -7.94 -7.10 -3.71
C ASP A 143 -7.27 -7.85 -4.88
N ASN A 144 -7.57 -9.14 -5.06
CA ASN A 144 -7.13 -9.92 -6.21
C ASN A 144 -7.73 -9.44 -7.52
N ALA A 145 -9.05 -9.17 -7.55
CA ALA A 145 -9.69 -8.60 -8.73
C ALA A 145 -9.14 -7.21 -9.06
N LEU A 146 -9.00 -6.35 -8.04
CA LEU A 146 -8.45 -5.00 -8.15
C LEU A 146 -7.01 -5.02 -8.69
N TYR A 147 -6.13 -5.81 -8.09
CA TYR A 147 -4.74 -5.88 -8.51
C TYR A 147 -4.62 -6.38 -9.95
N LYS A 148 -5.40 -7.42 -10.32
CA LYS A 148 -5.40 -7.94 -11.68
C LYS A 148 -5.76 -6.85 -12.69
N LYS A 149 -6.90 -6.17 -12.49
CA LYS A 149 -7.39 -5.13 -13.41
C LYS A 149 -6.45 -3.92 -13.45
N ALA A 150 -5.94 -3.49 -12.30
CA ALA A 150 -4.96 -2.41 -12.22
C ALA A 150 -3.65 -2.76 -12.93
N ASN A 151 -3.17 -4.01 -12.82
CA ASN A 151 -1.95 -4.46 -13.49
C ASN A 151 -2.11 -4.48 -15.01
N GLU A 152 -3.24 -4.98 -15.51
CA GLU A 152 -3.56 -4.96 -16.95
C GLU A 152 -3.56 -3.53 -17.50
N THR A 153 -4.32 -2.62 -16.87
CA THR A 153 -4.40 -1.21 -17.29
C THR A 153 -3.08 -0.44 -17.10
N PHE A 154 -2.29 -0.79 -16.08
CA PHE A 154 -0.96 -0.22 -15.87
C PHE A 154 -0.04 -0.50 -17.07
N TRP A 155 0.02 -1.75 -17.52
CA TRP A 155 0.85 -2.11 -18.68
C TRP A 155 0.36 -1.47 -19.99
N GLU A 156 -0.95 -1.24 -20.13
CA GLU A 156 -1.49 -0.45 -21.24
C GLU A 156 -1.00 1.00 -21.18
N LYS A 157 -0.98 1.63 -19.99
CA LYS A 157 -0.44 2.98 -19.80
C LYS A 157 1.07 3.04 -20.09
N ILE A 158 1.86 2.05 -19.65
CA ILE A 158 3.29 1.96 -20.01
C ILE A 158 3.47 1.84 -21.53
N LYS A 159 2.64 1.04 -22.20
CA LYS A 159 2.67 0.89 -23.66
C LYS A 159 2.37 2.22 -24.37
N LEU A 160 1.39 2.98 -23.89
CA LEU A 160 1.04 4.30 -24.43
C LEU A 160 2.14 5.35 -24.17
N TYR A 161 2.74 5.32 -22.98
CA TYR A 161 3.89 6.18 -22.64
C TYR A 161 5.13 5.85 -23.49
N GLY A 162 5.29 4.58 -23.85
CA GLY A 162 6.40 4.03 -24.63
C GLY A 162 7.44 3.34 -23.76
N PHE A 163 7.70 2.06 -24.05
CA PHE A 163 8.62 1.22 -23.25
C PHE A 163 10.05 1.76 -23.20
N GLU A 164 10.60 2.20 -24.33
CA GLU A 164 11.96 2.77 -24.37
C GLU A 164 12.03 4.11 -23.64
N LYS A 165 11.01 4.96 -23.80
CA LYS A 165 10.91 6.23 -23.04
C LYS A 165 10.86 5.94 -21.54
N MET A 166 10.01 5.01 -21.11
CA MET A 166 9.89 4.60 -19.70
C MET A 166 11.21 4.09 -19.13
N LYS A 167 11.93 3.26 -19.88
CA LYS A 167 13.23 2.73 -19.44
C LYS A 167 14.25 3.85 -19.20
N LEU A 168 14.39 4.78 -20.15
CA LEU A 168 15.32 5.91 -20.05
C LEU A 168 14.94 6.84 -18.88
N GLU A 169 13.65 7.18 -18.77
CA GLU A 169 13.12 8.01 -17.67
C GLU A 169 13.34 7.36 -16.31
N LYS A 170 13.17 6.04 -16.21
CA LYS A 170 13.43 5.29 -14.98
C LYS A 170 14.90 5.31 -14.58
N GLU A 171 15.81 5.15 -15.54
CA GLU A 171 17.26 5.24 -15.27
C GLU A 171 17.63 6.66 -14.80
N ALA A 172 17.13 7.69 -15.47
CA ALA A 172 17.35 9.09 -15.09
C ALA A 172 16.75 9.41 -13.71
N PHE A 173 15.53 8.97 -13.44
CA PHE A 173 14.84 9.18 -12.17
C PHE A 173 15.57 8.51 -10.99
N ARG A 174 16.05 7.28 -11.19
CA ARG A 174 16.86 6.58 -10.16
C ARG A 174 18.18 7.28 -9.90
N PHE A 175 18.83 7.78 -10.94
CA PHE A 175 20.05 8.56 -10.80
C PHE A 175 19.78 9.86 -10.02
N TYR A 176 18.67 10.54 -10.30
CA TYR A 176 18.23 11.71 -9.56
C TYR A 176 17.99 11.39 -8.07
N CYS A 177 17.22 10.35 -7.76
CA CYS A 177 16.94 9.97 -6.36
C CYS A 177 18.21 9.60 -5.58
N ALA A 178 19.20 9.00 -6.24
CA ALA A 178 20.47 8.62 -5.60
C ALA A 178 21.35 9.82 -5.22
N GLN A 179 21.06 11.01 -5.74
CA GLN A 179 21.77 12.25 -5.39
C GLN A 179 21.14 12.99 -4.20
N ILE A 180 19.98 12.55 -3.74
CA ILE A 180 19.29 13.18 -2.63
C ILE A 180 20.03 12.77 -1.35
N ASP A 181 20.57 13.77 -0.66
CA ASP A 181 21.19 13.59 0.66
C ASP A 181 20.09 13.30 1.70
N GLU A 182 20.28 12.23 2.47
CA GLU A 182 19.33 11.79 3.51
C GLU A 182 19.16 12.88 4.57
N ASP A 183 20.24 13.61 4.89
CA ASP A 183 20.26 14.67 5.88
C ASP A 183 19.49 15.92 5.41
N ASP A 184 19.58 16.28 4.13
CA ASP A 184 18.91 17.46 3.55
C ASP A 184 17.40 17.23 3.37
N TYR A 185 16.99 15.99 3.08
CA TYR A 185 15.58 15.60 3.00
C TYR A 185 14.90 15.56 4.38
N LEU A 186 15.59 15.02 5.40
CA LEU A 186 15.05 14.93 6.76
C LEU A 186 14.97 16.29 7.45
N MET A 187 15.91 17.21 7.15
CA MET A 187 15.85 18.60 7.61
C MET A 187 14.57 19.30 7.10
N ASN A 188 14.26 19.19 5.80
CA ASN A 188 13.02 19.72 5.21
C ASN A 188 11.74 19.08 5.79
N PHE A 189 11.77 17.78 6.11
CA PHE A 189 10.64 17.10 6.74
C PHE A 189 10.37 17.59 8.17
N SER A 190 11.42 17.84 8.96
CA SER A 190 11.29 18.37 10.33
C SER A 190 10.68 19.77 10.36
N GLU A 191 11.02 20.61 9.39
CA GLU A 191 10.40 21.92 9.20
C GLU A 191 8.92 21.78 8.81
N TRP A 192 8.58 20.83 7.94
CA TRP A 192 7.19 20.51 7.59
C TRP A 192 6.36 20.00 8.76
N GLU A 193 6.89 19.11 9.60
CA GLU A 193 6.21 18.67 10.82
C GLU A 193 5.98 19.84 11.76
N SER A 194 6.97 20.73 11.92
CA SER A 194 6.81 21.93 12.74
C SER A 194 5.71 22.86 12.20
N ILE A 195 5.61 23.02 10.87
CA ILE A 195 4.55 23.82 10.22
C ILE A 195 3.18 23.14 10.36
N TYR A 196 3.11 21.82 10.20
CA TYR A 196 1.88 21.04 10.36
C TYR A 196 1.38 21.06 11.81
N PHE A 197 2.26 20.88 12.78
CA PHE A 197 1.95 21.00 14.20
C PHE A 197 1.51 22.43 14.55
N MET A 198 2.20 23.46 14.06
CA MET A 198 1.85 24.86 14.30
C MET A 198 0.49 25.24 13.70
N ARG A 199 0.17 24.74 12.49
CA ARG A 199 -1.14 24.97 11.85
C ARG A 199 -2.29 24.30 12.60
N ASN A 200 -2.09 23.10 13.13
CA ASN A 200 -3.11 22.40 13.90
C ASN A 200 -3.25 22.98 15.32
N TYR A 201 -2.14 23.40 15.94
CA TYR A 201 -2.15 24.10 17.23
C TYR A 201 -2.93 25.43 17.16
N GLN A 202 -2.78 26.19 16.07
CA GLN A 202 -3.57 27.41 15.87
C GLN A 202 -5.06 27.11 15.66
N LYS A 203 -5.43 26.04 14.96
CA LYS A 203 -6.85 25.65 14.80
C LYS A 203 -7.50 25.35 16.15
N ASP A 204 -6.83 24.62 17.03
CA ASP A 204 -7.36 24.29 18.36
C ASP A 204 -7.47 25.54 19.26
N PHE A 205 -6.52 26.48 19.13
CA PHE A 205 -6.55 27.75 19.86
C PHE A 205 -7.70 28.69 19.42
N PHE A 206 -8.10 28.65 18.14
CA PHE A 206 -9.23 29.45 17.63
C PHE A 206 -10.60 28.80 17.86
N ILE A 207 -10.67 27.48 18.07
CA ILE A 207 -11.92 26.79 18.42
C ILE A 207 -12.30 27.11 19.88
N HIS A 208 -11.33 27.14 20.80
CA HIS A 208 -11.62 27.48 22.20
C HIS A 208 -11.94 28.96 22.48
N LYS A 209 -11.64 29.87 21.54
CA LYS A 209 -11.96 31.30 21.70
C LYS A 209 -13.34 31.70 21.18
N LYS A 210 -14.11 30.76 20.62
CA LYS A 210 -15.50 30.96 20.18
C LYS A 210 -16.54 30.42 21.17
N GLU A 211 -16.09 29.83 22.28
CA GLU A 211 -16.95 29.27 23.34
C GLU A 211 -16.92 30.08 24.65
N GLU A 212 -16.29 31.27 24.65
CA GLU A 212 -16.41 32.29 25.72
C GLU A 212 -17.14 33.54 25.19
#